data_AF-A0A957FUM8-F1
#
_entry.id   AF-A0A957FUM8-F1
#
_cell.length_a   1.000
_cell.length_b   1.000
_cell.length_c   1.000
_cell.angle_alpha   90.00
_cell.angle_beta   90.00
_cell.angle_gamma   90.00
#
_symmetry.space_group_name_H-M   'P 1'
#
loop_
_entity.id
_entity.type
_entity.pdbx_description
1 polymer ?
#
loop_
_entity_poly.entity_id
_entity_poly.type
_entity_poly.pdbx_seq_one_letter_code
_entity_poly.pdbx_strand_id
1 'polypeptide(L)'
;MTNPSPKQPVTGRTRTLVVTIDKLLLGFTRHWLAVVNILLALYIGLAMLAPVLMAGGYSGPANALYRFYGPFCHQMAFRSFFIFGDQYAYPRELAGTRLVPFETYAATLPEFAGISPADTNRFFLQARSFLGNMTMGYKSALCQRDLAIYGMMLLAGLVYGLVRRYRPVKQLPIVAFLLLGIFPIGWDGFSQLFGYFFELIPGAGALAALFPVRESTPFLRVLTGSLLGIALVWLLYPHLEDGLGRTRAELERKLGRAGEL
;
A
#
# COMPACT_ATOMS: atom_id res chain seq x y z
N MET A 1 43.17 19.60 -26.76
CA MET A 1 42.19 19.43 -25.68
C MET A 1 41.62 20.81 -25.35
N THR A 2 40.41 21.12 -25.80
CA THR A 2 39.75 22.42 -25.57
C THR A 2 39.13 22.41 -24.17
N ASN A 3 39.62 23.29 -23.29
CA ASN A 3 38.97 23.52 -22.00
C ASN A 3 37.53 24.00 -22.26
N PRO A 4 36.51 23.43 -21.60
CA PRO A 4 35.15 23.94 -21.73
C PRO A 4 35.09 25.39 -21.27
N SER A 5 34.47 26.24 -22.09
CA SER A 5 34.26 27.66 -21.79
C SER A 5 33.59 27.83 -20.42
N PRO A 6 34.05 28.75 -19.55
CA PRO A 6 33.43 28.99 -18.26
C PRO A 6 31.97 29.40 -18.47
N LYS A 7 31.05 28.59 -17.94
CA LYS A 7 29.61 28.87 -18.00
C LYS A 7 29.35 30.21 -17.30
N GLN A 8 28.68 31.14 -17.98
CA GLN A 8 28.31 32.43 -17.38
C GLN A 8 27.44 32.20 -16.13
N PRO A 9 27.77 32.84 -14.99
CA PRO A 9 26.96 32.74 -13.79
C PRO A 9 25.57 33.33 -14.02
N VAL A 10 24.54 32.57 -13.66
CA VAL A 10 23.15 33.02 -13.70
C VAL A 10 22.98 34.13 -12.66
N THR A 11 22.35 35.25 -13.03
CA THR A 11 22.18 36.45 -12.18
C THR A 11 20.70 36.77 -11.91
N GLY A 12 20.45 37.72 -11.00
CA GLY A 12 19.11 38.24 -10.71
C GLY A 12 18.11 37.20 -10.18
N ARG A 13 16.85 37.33 -10.59
CA ARG A 13 15.74 36.46 -10.11
C ARG A 13 15.98 34.98 -10.38
N THR A 14 16.64 34.65 -11.47
CA THR A 14 16.95 33.26 -11.83
C THR A 14 17.98 32.65 -10.89
N ARG A 15 18.99 33.43 -10.45
CA ARG A 15 19.92 32.98 -9.40
C ARG A 15 19.18 32.66 -8.11
N THR A 16 18.34 33.59 -7.64
CA THR A 16 17.58 33.42 -6.40
C THR A 16 16.69 32.20 -6.46
N LEU A 17 15.98 31.98 -7.58
CA LEU A 17 15.15 30.80 -7.77
C LEU A 17 15.97 29.50 -7.70
N VAL A 18 17.10 29.43 -8.40
CA VAL A 18 17.98 28.24 -8.39
C VAL A 18 18.50 27.95 -6.99
N VAL A 19 18.97 28.98 -6.27
CA VAL A 19 19.46 28.83 -4.88
C VAL A 19 18.33 28.35 -3.96
N THR A 20 17.12 28.89 -4.08
CA THR A 20 15.97 28.45 -3.29
C THR A 20 15.64 26.99 -3.57
N ILE A 21 15.61 26.57 -4.84
CA ILE A 21 15.38 25.17 -5.22
C ILE A 21 16.48 24.26 -4.66
N ASP A 22 17.75 24.65 -4.80
CA ASP A 22 18.88 23.87 -4.27
C ASP A 22 18.78 23.72 -2.73
N LYS A 23 18.39 24.77 -2.01
CA LYS A 23 18.16 24.74 -0.55
C LYS A 23 16.99 23.82 -0.17
N LEU A 24 15.88 23.87 -0.92
CA LEU A 24 14.74 22.98 -0.71
C LEU A 24 15.12 21.51 -0.97
N LEU A 25 15.84 21.24 -2.06
CA LEU A 25 16.34 19.90 -2.37
C LEU A 25 17.32 19.42 -1.31
N LEU A 26 18.21 20.28 -0.81
CA LEU A 26 19.12 19.95 0.27
C LEU A 26 18.35 19.57 1.55
N GLY A 27 17.33 20.36 1.92
CA GLY A 27 16.43 20.03 3.03
C GLY A 27 15.75 18.68 2.85
N PHE A 28 15.19 18.42 1.66
CA PHE A 28 14.58 17.13 1.34
C PHE A 28 15.58 15.98 1.46
N THR A 29 16.78 16.08 0.86
CA THR A 29 17.78 15.01 0.93
C THR A 29 18.21 14.72 2.37
N ARG A 30 18.22 15.70 3.27
CA ARG A 30 18.54 15.52 4.70
C ARG A 30 17.40 14.82 5.47
N HIS A 31 16.16 15.11 5.13
CA HIS A 31 14.98 14.63 5.86
C HIS A 31 14.14 13.59 5.10
N TRP A 32 14.64 13.04 4.00
CA TRP A 32 13.90 12.17 3.07
C TRP A 32 13.18 11.02 3.79
N LEU A 33 13.84 10.37 4.75
CA LEU A 33 13.25 9.23 5.47
C LEU A 33 12.06 9.67 6.32
N ALA A 34 12.16 10.83 6.98
CA ALA A 34 11.06 11.39 7.75
C ALA A 34 9.89 11.74 6.82
N VAL A 35 10.17 12.36 5.67
CA VAL A 35 9.15 12.67 4.66
C VAL A 35 8.43 11.40 4.19
N VAL A 36 9.17 10.36 3.79
CA VAL A 36 8.57 9.09 3.33
C VAL A 36 7.72 8.43 4.43
N ASN A 37 8.24 8.34 5.67
CA ASN A 37 7.49 7.74 6.77
C ASN A 37 6.25 8.56 7.15
N ILE A 38 6.32 9.90 7.11
CA ILE A 38 5.15 10.77 7.35
C ILE A 38 4.10 10.55 6.25
N LEU A 39 4.50 10.50 4.99
CA LEU A 39 3.57 10.24 3.88
C LEU A 39 2.90 8.87 4.01
N LEU A 40 3.66 7.83 4.36
CA LEU A 40 3.11 6.49 4.63
C LEU A 40 2.14 6.50 5.82
N ALA A 41 2.51 7.17 6.93
CA ALA A 41 1.66 7.28 8.11
C ALA A 41 0.36 8.04 7.82
N LEU A 42 0.42 9.12 7.04
CA LEU A 42 -0.76 9.85 6.58
C LEU A 42 -1.63 8.99 5.67
N TYR A 43 -1.04 8.25 4.73
CA TYR A 43 -1.76 7.36 3.83
C TYR A 43 -2.52 6.28 4.62
N ILE A 44 -1.84 5.50 5.46
CA ILE A 44 -2.54 4.46 6.26
C ILE A 44 -3.50 5.07 7.28
N GLY A 45 -3.14 6.20 7.89
CA GLY A 45 -3.94 6.88 8.90
C GLY A 45 -5.26 7.39 8.32
N LEU A 46 -5.23 8.02 7.14
CA LEU A 46 -6.43 8.45 6.43
C LEU A 46 -7.29 7.25 5.98
N ALA A 47 -6.68 6.14 5.56
CA ALA A 47 -7.43 4.94 5.20
C ALA A 47 -8.19 4.32 6.39
N MET A 48 -7.59 4.39 7.60
CA MET A 48 -8.20 3.93 8.85
C MET A 48 -9.14 4.97 9.48
N LEU A 49 -8.99 6.25 9.15
CA LEU A 49 -9.89 7.31 9.59
C LEU A 49 -11.27 7.22 8.91
N ALA A 50 -11.33 6.70 7.68
CA ALA A 50 -12.59 6.57 6.93
C ALA A 50 -13.70 5.81 7.70
N PRO A 51 -13.47 4.59 8.24
CA PRO A 51 -14.47 3.90 9.06
C PRO A 51 -14.79 4.61 10.38
N VAL A 52 -13.83 5.33 10.98
CA VAL A 52 -14.08 6.12 12.20
C VAL A 52 -15.01 7.30 11.93
N LEU A 53 -14.78 8.04 10.84
CA LEU A 53 -15.67 9.11 10.41
C LEU A 53 -17.06 8.59 10.05
N MET A 54 -17.13 7.44 9.39
CA MET A 54 -18.41 6.83 9.03
C MET A 54 -19.20 6.42 10.28
N ALA A 55 -18.55 5.78 11.25
CA ALA A 55 -19.17 5.42 12.54
C ALA A 55 -19.63 6.65 13.33
N GLY A 56 -18.89 7.75 13.28
CA GLY A 56 -19.26 9.02 13.92
C GLY A 56 -20.34 9.83 13.19
N GLY A 57 -20.92 9.31 12.09
CA GLY A 57 -21.95 10.01 11.31
C GLY A 57 -21.41 11.06 10.33
N TYR A 58 -20.09 11.24 10.22
CA TYR A 58 -19.44 12.16 9.27
C TYR A 58 -19.32 11.53 7.88
N SER A 59 -20.47 11.18 7.29
CA SER A 59 -20.56 10.43 6.03
C SER A 59 -19.92 11.16 4.84
N GLY A 60 -20.04 12.50 4.75
CA GLY A 60 -19.42 13.29 3.67
C GLY A 60 -17.90 13.12 3.60
N PRO A 61 -17.15 13.49 4.65
CA PRO A 61 -15.71 13.28 4.74
C PRO A 61 -15.29 11.81 4.59
N ALA A 62 -16.02 10.86 5.20
CA ALA A 62 -15.73 9.43 5.06
C ALA A 62 -15.82 8.97 3.59
N ASN A 63 -16.89 9.36 2.89
CA ASN A 63 -17.08 9.03 1.47
C ASN A 63 -16.01 9.65 0.58
N ALA A 64 -15.51 10.84 0.90
CA ALA A 64 -14.38 11.43 0.19
C ALA A 64 -13.12 10.57 0.30
N LEU A 65 -12.83 10.04 1.49
CA LEU A 65 -11.72 9.11 1.70
C LEU A 65 -11.92 7.79 0.94
N TYR A 66 -13.09 7.14 1.05
CA TYR A 66 -13.36 5.91 0.29
C TYR A 66 -13.18 6.13 -1.23
N ARG A 67 -13.68 7.24 -1.77
CA ARG A 67 -13.50 7.59 -3.19
C ARG A 67 -12.04 7.83 -3.56
N PHE A 68 -11.27 8.53 -2.72
CA PHE A 68 -9.85 8.75 -2.95
C PHE A 68 -9.07 7.43 -3.06
N TYR A 69 -9.36 6.46 -2.19
CA TYR A 69 -8.68 5.15 -2.22
C TYR A 69 -9.21 4.18 -3.29
N GLY A 70 -10.39 4.44 -3.86
CA GLY A 70 -11.08 3.53 -4.77
C GLY A 70 -10.33 3.15 -6.06
N PRO A 71 -9.50 4.02 -6.67
CA PRO A 71 -8.64 3.66 -7.80
C PRO A 71 -7.42 2.82 -7.42
N PHE A 72 -6.96 2.91 -6.16
CA PHE A 72 -5.75 2.24 -5.68
C PHE A 72 -6.05 0.87 -5.07
N CYS A 73 -7.28 0.67 -4.59
CA CYS A 73 -7.72 -0.54 -3.94
C CYS A 73 -9.16 -0.86 -4.35
N HIS A 74 -9.44 -2.14 -4.61
CA HIS A 74 -10.79 -2.60 -4.92
C HIS A 74 -11.77 -2.50 -3.74
N GLN A 75 -11.29 -2.32 -2.51
CA GLN A 75 -12.10 -2.08 -1.30
C GLN A 75 -13.22 -3.10 -1.07
N MET A 76 -13.03 -4.35 -1.49
CA MET A 76 -14.04 -5.39 -1.27
C MET A 76 -14.21 -5.64 0.23
N ALA A 77 -15.45 -5.58 0.71
CA ALA A 77 -15.80 -5.77 2.12
C ALA A 77 -15.14 -7.03 2.70
N PHE A 78 -15.29 -8.18 2.04
CA PHE A 78 -14.71 -9.44 2.52
C PHE A 78 -13.18 -9.55 2.47
N ARG A 79 -12.49 -8.50 1.99
CA ARG A 79 -11.04 -8.37 1.98
C ARG A 79 -10.53 -7.19 2.80
N SER A 80 -11.39 -6.46 3.50
CA SER A 80 -11.03 -5.31 4.33
C SER A 80 -11.11 -5.63 5.83
N PHE A 81 -10.43 -4.84 6.64
CA PHE A 81 -10.68 -4.85 8.09
C PHE A 81 -11.89 -3.98 8.40
N PHE A 82 -12.63 -4.32 9.43
CA PHE A 82 -13.76 -3.55 9.93
C PHE A 82 -13.45 -3.00 11.32
N ILE A 83 -13.96 -1.80 11.59
CA ILE A 83 -13.88 -1.15 12.89
C ILE A 83 -15.29 -0.96 13.42
N PHE A 84 -15.49 -1.18 14.72
CA PHE A 84 -16.77 -1.05 15.43
C PHE A 84 -17.83 -2.08 15.03
N GLY A 85 -17.40 -3.28 14.65
CA GLY A 85 -18.30 -4.40 14.33
C GLY A 85 -18.09 -5.62 15.20
N ASP A 86 -18.96 -6.62 15.02
CA ASP A 86 -18.88 -7.92 15.69
C ASP A 86 -17.53 -8.63 15.49
N GLN A 87 -16.91 -8.46 14.32
CA GLN A 87 -15.64 -9.06 13.94
C GLN A 87 -14.71 -8.04 13.29
N TYR A 88 -13.40 -8.27 13.43
CA TYR A 88 -12.38 -7.44 12.78
C TYR A 88 -12.33 -7.65 11.25
N ALA A 89 -12.89 -8.75 10.74
CA ALA A 89 -12.97 -9.08 9.32
C ALA A 89 -14.12 -10.06 9.08
N TYR A 90 -14.65 -10.05 7.84
CA TYR A 90 -15.70 -10.95 7.38
C TYR A 90 -15.23 -11.62 6.09
N PRO A 91 -14.36 -12.64 6.13
CA PRO A 91 -13.90 -13.29 4.91
C PRO A 91 -15.03 -14.09 4.24
N ARG A 92 -14.86 -14.45 2.97
CA ARG A 92 -15.78 -15.37 2.30
C ARG A 92 -15.77 -16.74 2.97
N GLU A 93 -16.86 -17.48 2.87
CA GLU A 93 -16.96 -18.87 3.31
C GLU A 93 -15.84 -19.74 2.70
N LEU A 94 -15.52 -19.51 1.42
CA LEU A 94 -14.42 -20.15 0.68
C LEU A 94 -13.03 -19.98 1.32
N ALA A 95 -12.84 -19.01 2.21
CA ALA A 95 -11.58 -18.84 2.91
C ALA A 95 -11.40 -19.86 4.06
N GLY A 96 -12.46 -20.57 4.48
CA GLY A 96 -12.38 -21.65 5.46
C GLY A 96 -11.88 -21.20 6.84
N THR A 97 -12.22 -19.98 7.26
CA THR A 97 -11.78 -19.45 8.56
C THR A 97 -12.78 -19.74 9.68
N ARG A 98 -12.39 -19.50 10.93
CA ARG A 98 -13.29 -19.57 12.10
C ARG A 98 -14.20 -18.34 12.26
N LEU A 99 -14.00 -17.30 11.45
CA LEU A 99 -14.84 -16.11 11.44
C LEU A 99 -16.17 -16.43 10.75
N VAL A 100 -17.25 -15.79 11.20
CA VAL A 100 -18.54 -15.90 10.52
C VAL A 100 -18.40 -15.32 9.11
N PRO A 101 -18.74 -16.08 8.05
CA PRO A 101 -18.55 -15.66 6.66
C PRO A 101 -19.31 -14.37 6.30
N PHE A 102 -18.76 -13.62 5.34
CA PHE A 102 -19.42 -12.45 4.77
C PHE A 102 -20.81 -12.78 4.20
N GLU A 103 -20.94 -13.94 3.56
CA GLU A 103 -22.18 -14.42 2.96
C GLU A 103 -23.33 -14.53 3.98
N THR A 104 -23.04 -14.92 5.23
CA THR A 104 -24.03 -15.01 6.31
C THR A 104 -24.63 -13.66 6.64
N TYR A 105 -23.81 -12.61 6.73
CA TYR A 105 -24.28 -11.25 6.96
C TYR A 105 -24.96 -10.69 5.71
N ALA A 106 -24.35 -10.85 4.54
CA ALA A 106 -24.87 -10.37 3.26
C ALA A 106 -26.28 -10.89 2.98
N ALA A 107 -26.58 -12.15 3.31
CA ALA A 107 -27.91 -12.73 3.12
C ALA A 107 -29.04 -11.98 3.88
N THR A 108 -28.71 -11.26 4.96
CA THR A 108 -29.68 -10.47 5.74
C THR A 108 -29.79 -9.01 5.31
N LEU A 109 -28.91 -8.56 4.41
CA LEU A 109 -28.80 -7.16 4.03
C LEU A 109 -29.65 -6.84 2.79
N PRO A 110 -30.50 -5.80 2.83
CA PRO A 110 -31.27 -5.34 1.68
C PRO A 110 -30.39 -5.05 0.45
N GLU A 111 -29.16 -4.57 0.67
CA GLU A 111 -28.18 -4.25 -0.36
C GLU A 111 -27.73 -5.46 -1.17
N PHE A 112 -27.90 -6.67 -0.65
CA PHE A 112 -27.55 -7.93 -1.31
C PHE A 112 -28.78 -8.75 -1.71
N ALA A 113 -29.99 -8.21 -1.54
CA ALA A 113 -31.23 -8.90 -1.91
C ALA A 113 -31.23 -9.29 -3.40
N GLY A 114 -31.46 -10.59 -3.67
CA GLY A 114 -31.46 -11.13 -5.03
C GLY A 114 -30.09 -11.24 -5.70
N ILE A 115 -28.99 -11.10 -4.94
CA ILE A 115 -27.63 -11.31 -5.43
C ILE A 115 -27.10 -12.63 -4.87
N SER A 116 -26.92 -13.63 -5.73
CA SER A 116 -26.32 -14.91 -5.34
C SER A 116 -24.81 -14.78 -5.14
N PRO A 117 -24.22 -15.37 -4.08
CA PRO A 117 -22.76 -15.49 -3.93
C PRO A 117 -22.06 -16.26 -5.07
N ALA A 118 -22.81 -17.04 -5.85
CA ALA A 118 -22.31 -17.72 -7.05
C ALA A 118 -22.16 -16.77 -8.25
N ASP A 119 -22.92 -15.67 -8.29
CA ASP A 119 -22.72 -14.60 -9.27
C ASP A 119 -21.56 -13.70 -8.81
N THR A 120 -20.35 -14.21 -9.03
CA THR A 120 -19.10 -13.57 -8.60
C THR A 120 -19.00 -12.12 -9.04
N ASN A 121 -19.44 -11.78 -10.25
CA ASN A 121 -19.36 -10.43 -10.79
C ASN A 121 -20.24 -9.45 -10.02
N ARG A 122 -21.54 -9.76 -9.88
CA ARG A 122 -22.47 -8.88 -9.15
C ARG A 122 -22.14 -8.85 -7.67
N PHE A 123 -21.79 -9.99 -7.08
CA PHE A 123 -21.43 -10.09 -5.68
C PHE A 123 -20.19 -9.25 -5.34
N PHE A 124 -19.15 -9.27 -6.19
CA PHE A 124 -17.91 -8.51 -5.94
C PHE A 124 -18.11 -7.00 -6.09
N LEU A 125 -18.89 -6.57 -7.09
CA LEU A 125 -19.24 -5.17 -7.26
C LEU A 125 -20.05 -4.65 -6.06
N GLN A 126 -21.00 -5.46 -5.56
CA GLN A 126 -21.79 -5.09 -4.39
C GLN A 126 -20.95 -5.11 -3.09
N ALA A 127 -20.06 -6.09 -2.92
CA ALA A 127 -19.13 -6.11 -1.80
C ALA A 127 -18.15 -4.92 -1.81
N ARG A 128 -17.82 -4.39 -3.00
CA ARG A 128 -17.03 -3.16 -3.14
C ARG A 128 -17.83 -1.92 -2.72
N SER A 129 -19.12 -1.83 -3.05
CA SER A 129 -19.95 -0.67 -2.68
C SER A 129 -20.36 -0.67 -1.20
N PHE A 130 -20.50 -1.84 -0.58
CA PHE A 130 -20.88 -1.97 0.84
C PHE A 130 -19.80 -1.41 1.78
N LEU A 131 -20.06 -0.30 2.46
CA LEU A 131 -19.12 0.36 3.38
C LEU A 131 -19.17 -0.20 4.81
N GLY A 132 -20.29 -0.77 5.21
CA GLY A 132 -20.52 -1.23 6.57
C GLY A 132 -21.87 -0.78 7.13
N ASN A 133 -22.17 -1.23 8.35
CA ASN A 133 -23.37 -0.91 9.11
C ASN A 133 -23.10 -1.06 10.62
N MET A 134 -24.12 -0.87 11.45
CA MET A 134 -23.96 -0.91 12.92
C MET A 134 -23.57 -2.30 13.47
N THR A 135 -23.91 -3.38 12.77
CA THR A 135 -23.57 -4.76 13.19
C THR A 135 -22.17 -5.13 12.75
N MET A 136 -21.86 -4.90 11.47
CA MET A 136 -20.59 -5.28 10.88
C MET A 136 -19.48 -4.27 11.18
N GLY A 137 -19.82 -3.09 11.68
CA GLY A 137 -18.95 -1.93 11.70
C GLY A 137 -18.71 -1.38 10.29
N TYR A 138 -17.66 -0.57 10.14
CA TYR A 138 -17.29 0.03 8.86
C TYR A 138 -15.90 -0.41 8.41
N LYS A 139 -15.77 -0.65 7.10
CA LYS A 139 -14.54 -1.18 6.52
C LYS A 139 -13.44 -0.11 6.39
N SER A 140 -12.17 -0.50 6.48
CA SER A 140 -11.06 0.37 6.09
C SER A 140 -11.12 0.74 4.62
N ALA A 141 -10.63 1.93 4.25
CA ALA A 141 -10.60 2.38 2.85
C ALA A 141 -9.52 1.66 2.00
N LEU A 142 -8.66 0.87 2.63
CA LEU A 142 -7.73 -0.06 1.99
C LEU A 142 -8.09 -1.50 2.35
N CYS A 143 -7.70 -2.46 1.51
CA CYS A 143 -7.87 -3.87 1.83
C CYS A 143 -6.82 -4.32 2.88
N GLN A 144 -7.05 -5.49 3.48
CA GLN A 144 -6.14 -6.10 4.47
C GLN A 144 -4.71 -6.22 3.94
N ARG A 145 -4.54 -6.56 2.65
CA ARG A 145 -3.25 -6.75 2.00
C ARG A 145 -2.52 -5.42 1.81
N ASP A 146 -3.18 -4.42 1.25
CA ASP A 146 -2.58 -3.09 1.03
C ASP A 146 -2.24 -2.42 2.35
N LEU A 147 -3.14 -2.52 3.34
CA LEU A 147 -2.87 -2.01 4.69
C LEU A 147 -1.64 -2.69 5.30
N ALA A 148 -1.47 -4.00 5.10
CA ALA A 148 -0.28 -4.72 5.56
C ALA A 148 0.99 -4.30 4.80
N ILE A 149 0.93 -4.10 3.48
CA ILE A 149 2.08 -3.61 2.69
C ILE A 149 2.53 -2.25 3.21
N TYR A 150 1.65 -1.25 3.21
CA TYR A 150 2.02 0.11 3.61
C TYR A 150 2.31 0.22 5.11
N GLY A 151 1.58 -0.51 5.96
CA GLY A 151 1.83 -0.57 7.39
C GLY A 151 3.21 -1.15 7.70
N MET A 152 3.59 -2.25 7.04
CA MET A 152 4.92 -2.82 7.22
C MET A 152 6.03 -2.03 6.55
N MET A 153 5.75 -1.30 5.47
CA MET A 153 6.70 -0.32 4.93
C MET A 153 6.97 0.79 5.95
N LEU A 154 5.94 1.31 6.62
CA LEU A 154 6.12 2.30 7.68
C LEU A 154 6.96 1.74 8.83
N LEU A 155 6.60 0.56 9.36
CA LEU A 155 7.33 -0.06 10.47
C LEU A 155 8.78 -0.39 10.09
N ALA A 156 9.00 -1.03 8.94
CA ALA A 156 10.34 -1.31 8.44
C ALA A 156 11.14 -0.02 8.18
N GLY A 157 10.48 1.05 7.74
CA GLY A 157 11.11 2.36 7.54
C GLY A 157 11.54 3.03 8.84
N LEU A 158 10.77 2.89 9.91
CA LEU A 158 11.15 3.33 11.26
C LEU A 158 12.33 2.50 11.79
N VAL A 159 12.28 1.17 11.62
CA VAL A 159 13.37 0.26 11.99
C VAL A 159 14.64 0.58 11.20
N TYR A 160 14.54 0.80 9.89
CA TYR A 160 15.66 1.25 9.05
C TYR A 160 16.27 2.54 9.57
N GLY A 161 15.43 3.52 9.93
CA GLY A 161 15.85 4.79 10.51
C GLY A 161 16.63 4.66 11.81
N LEU A 162 16.31 3.65 12.63
CA LEU A 162 17.05 3.31 13.83
C LEU A 162 18.36 2.58 13.50
N VAL A 163 18.30 1.52 12.70
CA VAL A 163 19.46 0.66 12.39
C VAL A 163 20.55 1.43 11.63
N ARG A 164 20.16 2.29 10.67
CA ARG A 164 21.12 3.06 9.86
C ARG A 164 21.97 4.04 10.66
N ARG A 165 21.54 4.41 11.89
CA ARG A 165 22.33 5.27 12.79
C ARG A 165 23.54 4.55 13.36
N TYR A 166 23.47 3.22 13.50
CA TYR A 166 24.51 2.41 14.13
C TYR A 166 25.38 1.67 13.11
N ARG A 167 24.82 1.30 11.96
CA ARG A 167 25.53 0.53 10.94
C ARG A 167 24.95 0.78 9.53
N PRO A 168 25.78 0.73 8.48
CA PRO A 168 25.27 0.75 7.12
C PRO A 168 24.40 -0.50 6.87
N VAL A 169 23.22 -0.28 6.29
CA VAL A 169 22.31 -1.35 5.89
C VAL A 169 22.60 -1.69 4.44
N LYS A 170 22.90 -2.96 4.16
CA LYS A 170 23.11 -3.43 2.78
C LYS A 170 21.76 -3.67 2.09
N GLN A 171 21.71 -3.36 0.81
CA GLN A 171 20.56 -3.61 -0.07
C GLN A 171 20.22 -5.11 -0.07
N LEU A 172 18.93 -5.42 -0.07
CA LEU A 172 18.45 -6.77 -0.30
C LEU A 172 18.77 -7.19 -1.75
N PRO A 173 19.48 -8.30 -2.01
CA PRO A 173 19.71 -8.76 -3.37
C PRO A 173 18.38 -8.98 -4.12
N ILE A 174 18.33 -8.63 -5.41
CA ILE A 174 17.09 -8.71 -6.20
C ILE A 174 16.47 -10.11 -6.14
N VAL A 175 17.28 -11.16 -6.19
CA VAL A 175 16.80 -12.56 -6.07
C VAL A 175 16.10 -12.79 -4.72
N ALA A 176 16.68 -12.30 -3.62
CA ALA A 176 16.06 -12.41 -2.30
C ALA A 176 14.76 -11.57 -2.21
N PHE A 177 14.72 -10.39 -2.84
CA PHE A 177 13.48 -9.61 -2.97
C PHE A 177 12.39 -10.37 -3.74
N LEU A 178 12.76 -11.01 -4.86
CA LEU A 178 11.83 -11.81 -5.65
C LEU A 178 11.31 -13.00 -4.85
N LEU A 179 12.16 -13.71 -4.12
CA LEU A 179 11.78 -14.91 -3.36
C LEU A 179 11.02 -14.59 -2.06
N LEU A 180 11.40 -13.54 -1.34
CA LEU A 180 10.81 -13.20 -0.03
C LEU A 180 9.63 -12.24 -0.13
N GLY A 181 9.68 -11.29 -1.08
CA GLY A 181 8.65 -10.27 -1.26
C GLY A 181 7.63 -10.65 -2.32
N ILE A 182 8.08 -10.87 -3.57
CA ILE A 182 7.19 -11.06 -4.72
C ILE A 182 6.58 -12.45 -4.77
N PHE A 183 7.36 -13.50 -4.50
CA PHE A 183 6.87 -14.87 -4.64
C PHE A 183 5.69 -15.19 -3.71
N PRO A 184 5.68 -14.84 -2.39
CA PRO A 184 4.56 -15.18 -1.52
C PRO A 184 3.24 -14.48 -1.91
N ILE A 185 3.30 -13.17 -2.17
CA ILE A 185 2.13 -12.38 -2.59
C ILE A 185 1.70 -12.74 -4.02
N GLY A 186 2.66 -13.01 -4.89
CA GLY A 186 2.44 -13.47 -6.25
C GLY A 186 1.74 -14.82 -6.27
N TRP A 187 2.23 -15.80 -5.50
CA TRP A 187 1.61 -17.12 -5.38
C TRP A 187 0.20 -17.03 -4.78
N ASP A 188 0.01 -16.26 -3.72
CA ASP A 188 -1.30 -16.08 -3.08
C ASP A 188 -2.30 -15.36 -4.01
N GLY A 189 -1.88 -14.28 -4.67
CA GLY A 189 -2.72 -13.54 -5.62
C GLY A 189 -3.01 -14.33 -6.90
N PHE A 190 -2.00 -15.01 -7.44
CA PHE A 190 -2.10 -15.84 -8.64
C PHE A 190 -3.11 -16.96 -8.44
N SER A 191 -2.97 -17.77 -7.39
CA SER A 191 -3.89 -18.89 -7.16
C SER A 191 -5.33 -18.46 -6.85
N GLN A 192 -5.55 -17.24 -6.36
CA GLN A 192 -6.92 -16.68 -6.26
C GLN A 192 -7.45 -16.23 -7.63
N LEU A 193 -6.70 -15.40 -8.36
CA LEU A 193 -7.13 -14.85 -9.64
C LEU A 193 -7.39 -15.95 -10.67
N PHE A 194 -6.45 -16.89 -10.77
CA PHE A 194 -6.53 -17.98 -11.74
C PHE A 194 -7.58 -19.02 -11.37
N GLY A 195 -7.91 -19.19 -10.08
CA GLY A 195 -9.02 -20.03 -9.66
C GLY A 195 -10.35 -19.55 -10.25
N TYR A 196 -10.68 -18.27 -10.10
CA TYR A 196 -11.86 -17.69 -10.75
C TYR A 196 -11.75 -17.68 -12.28
N PHE A 197 -10.57 -17.40 -12.84
CA PHE A 197 -10.38 -17.31 -14.29
C PHE A 197 -10.58 -18.66 -15.00
N PHE A 198 -10.02 -19.76 -14.48
CA PHE A 198 -10.12 -21.07 -15.12
C PHE A 198 -11.51 -21.68 -15.02
N GLU A 199 -12.28 -21.34 -13.98
CA GLU A 199 -13.69 -21.74 -13.89
C GLU A 199 -14.55 -21.10 -14.99
N LEU A 200 -14.17 -19.90 -15.47
CA LEU A 200 -14.87 -19.20 -16.54
C LEU A 200 -14.53 -19.72 -17.95
N ILE A 201 -13.51 -20.57 -18.12
CA ILE A 201 -13.05 -21.02 -19.44
C ILE A 201 -13.59 -22.43 -19.75
N PRO A 202 -14.48 -22.58 -20.75
CA PRO A 202 -14.89 -23.89 -21.22
C PRO A 202 -13.69 -24.72 -21.69
N GLY A 203 -13.56 -25.95 -21.19
CA GLY A 203 -12.44 -26.85 -21.54
C GLY A 203 -11.20 -26.73 -20.66
N ALA A 204 -11.15 -25.79 -19.70
CA ALA A 204 -10.03 -25.66 -18.76
C ALA A 204 -10.15 -26.55 -17.50
N GLY A 205 -10.95 -27.62 -17.55
CA GLY A 205 -11.26 -28.45 -16.36
C GLY A 205 -10.03 -29.01 -15.63
N ALA A 206 -8.98 -29.40 -16.36
CA ALA A 206 -7.72 -29.86 -15.75
C ALA A 206 -6.99 -28.72 -15.00
N LEU A 207 -7.03 -27.49 -15.52
CA LEU A 207 -6.44 -26.32 -14.87
C LEU A 207 -7.29 -25.85 -13.67
N ALA A 208 -8.61 -25.90 -13.77
CA ALA A 208 -9.53 -25.62 -12.67
C ALA A 208 -9.38 -26.63 -11.51
N ALA A 209 -9.05 -27.90 -11.82
CA ALA A 209 -8.72 -28.89 -10.80
C ALA A 209 -7.38 -28.60 -10.10
N LEU A 210 -6.39 -28.06 -10.82
CA LEU A 210 -5.09 -27.67 -10.26
C LEU A 210 -5.16 -26.37 -9.44
N PHE A 211 -6.03 -25.44 -9.85
CA PHE A 211 -6.26 -24.16 -9.18
C PHE A 211 -7.76 -24.03 -8.87
N PRO A 212 -8.25 -24.69 -7.81
CA PRO A 212 -9.63 -24.54 -7.40
C PRO A 212 -9.90 -23.11 -6.94
N VAL A 213 -11.16 -22.68 -7.10
CA VAL A 213 -11.62 -21.38 -6.61
C VAL A 213 -11.39 -21.31 -5.11
N ARG A 214 -10.66 -20.29 -4.69
CA ARG A 214 -10.33 -20.06 -3.29
C ARG A 214 -10.29 -18.58 -2.98
N GLU A 215 -10.49 -18.25 -1.72
CA GLU A 215 -10.21 -16.93 -1.18
C GLU A 215 -9.06 -16.97 -0.18
N SER A 216 -8.26 -15.92 -0.15
CA SER A 216 -7.26 -15.77 0.89
C SER A 216 -7.90 -15.56 2.25
N THR A 217 -7.28 -16.11 3.30
CA THR A 217 -7.64 -15.76 4.67
C THR A 217 -7.12 -14.37 5.02
N PRO A 218 -7.71 -13.65 6.00
CA PRO A 218 -7.14 -12.39 6.48
C PRO A 218 -5.68 -12.52 6.92
N PHE A 219 -5.33 -13.65 7.54
CA PHE A 219 -3.95 -13.94 7.92
C PHE A 219 -3.00 -14.01 6.72
N LEU A 220 -3.36 -14.75 5.66
CA LEU A 220 -2.51 -14.85 4.46
C LEU A 220 -2.35 -13.50 3.76
N ARG A 221 -3.42 -12.69 3.70
CA ARG A 221 -3.33 -11.33 3.14
C ARG A 221 -2.38 -10.44 3.92
N VAL A 222 -2.45 -10.51 5.26
CA VAL A 222 -1.53 -9.75 6.13
C VAL A 222 -0.11 -10.26 6.00
N LEU A 223 0.11 -11.59 6.04
CA LEU A 223 1.44 -12.20 5.96
C LEU A 223 2.13 -11.85 4.64
N THR A 224 1.49 -12.12 3.51
CA THR A 224 2.07 -11.86 2.18
C THR A 224 2.27 -10.38 1.92
N GLY A 225 1.32 -9.53 2.34
CA GLY A 225 1.48 -8.07 2.27
C GLY A 225 2.62 -7.55 3.14
N SER A 226 2.75 -8.08 4.36
CA SER A 226 3.83 -7.71 5.30
C SER A 226 5.21 -8.05 4.77
N LEU A 227 5.37 -9.26 4.23
CA LEU A 227 6.62 -9.71 3.62
C LEU A 227 7.04 -8.81 2.46
N LEU A 228 6.10 -8.47 1.56
CA LEU A 228 6.36 -7.52 0.48
C LEU A 228 6.74 -6.14 1.02
N GLY A 229 6.00 -5.60 1.99
CA GLY A 229 6.28 -4.29 2.57
C GLY A 229 7.67 -4.16 3.19
N ILE A 230 8.09 -5.19 3.96
CA ILE A 230 9.46 -5.27 4.51
C ILE A 230 10.49 -5.34 3.37
N ALA A 231 10.26 -6.24 2.40
CA ALA A 231 11.20 -6.47 1.30
C ALA A 231 11.39 -5.21 0.42
N LEU A 232 10.32 -4.45 0.18
CA LEU A 232 10.37 -3.18 -0.55
C LEU A 232 11.25 -2.16 0.18
N VAL A 233 11.09 -1.99 1.49
CA VAL A 233 11.92 -1.07 2.28
C VAL A 233 13.38 -1.52 2.30
N TRP A 234 13.63 -2.81 2.53
CA TRP A 234 15.00 -3.34 2.59
C TRP A 234 15.72 -3.24 1.23
N LEU A 235 15.00 -3.35 0.12
CA LEU A 235 15.56 -3.10 -1.21
C LEU A 235 15.79 -1.60 -1.46
N LEU A 236 14.75 -0.77 -1.30
CA LEU A 236 14.73 0.60 -1.80
C LEU A 236 15.44 1.60 -0.88
N TYR A 237 15.29 1.49 0.43
CA TYR A 237 15.78 2.54 1.35
C TYR A 237 17.30 2.69 1.37
N PRO A 238 18.09 1.59 1.41
CA PRO A 238 19.54 1.72 1.27
C PRO A 238 19.95 2.33 -0.08
N HIS A 239 19.26 1.98 -1.16
CA HIS A 239 19.52 2.54 -2.49
C HIS A 239 19.23 4.04 -2.55
N LEU A 240 18.11 4.47 -1.96
CA LEU A 240 17.75 5.88 -1.84
C LEU A 240 18.74 6.65 -0.96
N GLU A 241 19.22 6.07 0.15
CA GLU A 241 20.22 6.72 1.01
C GLU A 241 21.51 6.99 0.24
N ASP A 242 22.02 6.00 -0.50
CA ASP A 242 23.25 6.15 -1.30
C ASP A 242 23.07 7.22 -2.38
N GLY A 243 21.95 7.21 -3.10
CA GLY A 243 21.64 8.18 -4.15
C GLY A 243 21.48 9.59 -3.61
N LEU A 244 20.65 9.77 -2.59
CA LEU A 244 20.39 11.08 -1.96
C LEU A 244 21.62 11.60 -1.22
N GLY A 245 22.48 10.73 -0.69
CA GLY A 245 23.77 11.10 -0.09
C GLY A 245 24.71 11.76 -1.11
N ARG A 246 24.79 11.23 -2.33
CA ARG A 246 25.58 11.84 -3.43
C ARG A 246 25.01 13.20 -3.83
N THR A 247 23.70 13.28 -4.03
CA THR A 247 23.01 14.54 -4.36
C THR A 247 23.22 15.59 -3.27
N ARG A 248 23.15 15.19 -1.99
CA ARG A 248 23.41 16.07 -0.84
C ARG A 248 24.81 16.67 -0.91
N ALA A 249 25.84 15.83 -1.07
CA ALA A 249 27.23 16.28 -1.15
C ALA A 249 27.46 17.25 -2.34
N GLU A 250 26.80 17.01 -3.47
CA GLU A 250 26.86 17.92 -4.61
C GLU A 250 26.19 19.27 -4.33
N LEU A 251 25.00 19.26 -3.74
CA LEU A 251 24.26 20.47 -3.38
C LEU A 251 25.02 21.30 -2.33
N GLU A 252 25.60 20.66 -1.31
CA GLU A 252 26.42 21.34 -0.31
C GLU A 252 27.65 22.00 -0.97
N ARG A 253 28.35 21.31 -1.86
CA ARG A 253 29.46 21.90 -2.61
C ARG A 253 29.02 23.07 -3.49
N LYS A 254 27.88 22.99 -4.15
CA LYS A 254 27.34 24.03 -5.03
C LYS A 254 26.94 25.28 -4.25
N LEU A 255 26.17 25.10 -3.17
CA LEU A 255 25.72 26.19 -2.29
C LEU A 255 26.89 26.81 -1.52
N GLY A 256 27.88 26.01 -1.10
CA GLY A 256 29.10 26.49 -0.47
C GLY A 256 29.93 27.40 -1.37
N ARG A 257 30.12 27.00 -2.64
CA ARG A 257 30.78 27.87 -3.65
C ARG A 257 30.01 29.16 -3.93
N ALA A 258 28.69 29.15 -3.76
CA ALA A 258 27.83 30.30 -3.97
C ALA A 258 27.73 31.23 -2.74
N GLY A 259 28.30 30.84 -1.59
CA GLY A 259 28.16 31.59 -0.33
C GLY A 259 26.76 31.49 0.30
N GLU A 260 26.02 30.43 -0.01
CA GLU A 260 24.59 30.27 0.31
C GLU A 260 24.31 29.06 1.21
N LEU A 261 25.34 28.41 1.76
CA LEU A 261 25.23 27.26 2.64
C LEU A 261 24.82 27.63 4.08
#